data_AF-X0RMH2-F1
#
_entry.id   AF-X0RMH2-F1
#
_cell.length_a   1.000
_cell.length_b   1.000
_cell.length_c   1.000
_cell.angle_alpha   90.00
_cell.angle_beta   90.00
_cell.angle_gamma   90.00
#
_symmetry.space_group_name_H-M   'P 1'
#
loop_
_entity.id
_entity.type
_entity.pdbx_description
1 polymer ?
#
loop_
_entity_poly.entity_id
_entity_poly.type
_entity_poly.pdbx_seq_one_letter_code
_entity_poly.pdbx_strand_id
1 'polypeptide(L)'
;MNNLKKKKNIKLLQGNEACTEGALLAGVKFFAGYPITPSTEIAENMARKLPKIGGKFIQMEDEIASMAAVIGASIAGLKSLTATSGP
;
A
#
# COMPACT_ATOMS: atom_id res chain seq x y z
N MET A 1 13.09 -33.00 21.64
CA MET A 1 11.99 -32.39 20.86
C MET A 1 11.79 -30.96 21.37
N ASN A 2 12.40 -29.97 20.71
CA ASN A 2 12.37 -28.57 21.16
C ASN A 2 11.09 -27.88 20.70
N ASN A 3 10.19 -27.61 21.64
CA ASN A 3 9.01 -26.76 21.46
C ASN A 3 9.44 -25.28 21.38
N LEU A 4 9.76 -24.81 20.17
CA LEU A 4 9.92 -23.37 19.89
C LEU A 4 8.53 -22.71 19.89
N LYS A 5 8.08 -22.23 21.05
CA LYS A 5 6.95 -21.31 21.14
C LYS A 5 7.27 -20.08 20.29
N LYS A 6 6.62 -19.96 19.12
CA LYS A 6 6.73 -18.81 18.21
C LYS A 6 6.45 -17.53 19.02
N LYS A 7 7.46 -16.67 19.21
CA LYS A 7 7.33 -15.41 19.95
C LYS A 7 6.28 -14.55 19.24
N LYS A 8 5.19 -14.16 19.92
CA LYS A 8 4.18 -13.26 19.34
C LYS A 8 4.84 -11.92 19.06
N ASN A 9 4.96 -11.55 17.78
CA ASN A 9 5.48 -10.25 17.36
C ASN A 9 4.33 -9.25 17.29
N ILE A 10 3.95 -8.71 18.44
CA ILE A 10 2.87 -7.72 18.56
C ILE A 10 3.49 -6.35 18.36
N LYS A 11 2.96 -5.58 17.41
CA LYS A 11 3.34 -4.19 17.16
C LYS A 11 2.12 -3.31 17.37
N LEU A 12 2.32 -2.15 17.99
CA LEU A 12 1.34 -1.07 18.01
C LEU A 12 1.53 -0.26 16.72
N LEU A 13 0.49 -0.17 15.90
CA LEU A 13 0.52 0.47 14.60
C LEU A 13 -0.58 1.53 14.51
N GLN A 14 -0.30 2.63 13.83
CA GLN A 14 -1.34 3.54 13.37
C GLN A 14 -2.22 2.86 12.31
N GLY A 15 -3.45 3.33 12.11
CA GLY A 15 -4.39 2.74 11.14
C GLY A 15 -3.81 2.70 9.72
N ASN A 16 -3.23 3.81 9.26
CA ASN A 16 -2.59 3.92 7.95
C ASN A 16 -1.40 2.97 7.78
N GLU A 17 -0.59 2.80 8.84
CA GLU A 17 0.52 1.84 8.85
C GLU A 17 0.00 0.40 8.75
N ALA A 18 -1.06 0.06 9.49
CA ALA A 18 -1.68 -1.26 9.44
C ALA A 18 -2.24 -1.58 8.05
N CYS A 19 -2.90 -0.62 7.39
CA CYS A 19 -3.36 -0.74 6.00
C CYS A 19 -2.19 -0.99 5.04
N THR A 20 -1.10 -0.25 5.20
CA THR A 20 0.11 -0.42 4.37
C THR A 20 0.72 -1.81 4.57
N GLU A 21 0.94 -2.23 5.81
CA GLU A 21 1.50 -3.55 6.11
C GLU A 21 0.59 -4.68 5.58
N GLY A 22 -0.73 -4.54 5.74
CA GLY A 22 -1.71 -5.47 5.18
C GLY A 22 -1.61 -5.59 3.66
N ALA A 23 -1.51 -4.47 2.95
CA ALA A 23 -1.35 -4.45 1.50
C ALA A 23 -0.05 -5.11 1.02
N LEU A 24 1.07 -4.82 1.71
CA LEU A 24 2.36 -5.41 1.40
C LEU A 24 2.35 -6.92 1.65
N LEU A 25 1.75 -7.38 2.76
CA LEU A 25 1.57 -8.80 3.07
C LEU A 25 0.66 -9.50 2.05
N ALA A 26 -0.36 -8.81 1.53
CA ALA A 26 -1.22 -9.32 0.46
C ALA A 26 -0.50 -9.44 -0.90
N GLY A 27 0.70 -8.88 -1.02
CA GLY A 27 1.53 -8.94 -2.22
C GLY A 27 1.20 -7.88 -3.26
N VAL A 28 0.71 -6.70 -2.85
CA VAL A 28 0.56 -5.55 -3.76
C VAL A 28 1.91 -5.23 -4.41
N LYS A 29 1.88 -4.98 -5.73
CA LYS A 29 3.05 -4.63 -6.55
C LYS A 29 2.92 -3.29 -7.26
N PHE A 30 1.76 -2.64 -7.20
CA PHE A 30 1.54 -1.34 -7.81
C PHE A 30 0.71 -0.44 -6.89
N PHE A 31 1.12 0.82 -6.75
CA PHE A 31 0.36 1.87 -6.09
C PHE A 31 0.30 3.11 -6.97
N ALA A 32 -0.89 3.67 -7.15
CA ALA A 32 -1.09 4.99 -7.73
C ALA A 32 -2.06 5.79 -6.85
N GLY A 33 -1.74 7.04 -6.53
CA GLY A 33 -2.56 7.85 -5.64
C GLY A 33 -2.27 9.35 -5.74
N TYR A 34 -3.23 10.15 -5.28
CA TYR A 34 -3.13 11.60 -5.13
C TYR A 34 -3.15 11.95 -3.62
N PRO A 35 -2.29 12.87 -3.15
CA PRO A 35 -2.19 13.17 -1.73
C PRO A 35 -3.44 13.89 -1.21
N ILE A 36 -4.16 13.25 -0.28
CA ILE A 36 -5.28 13.85 0.46
C ILE A 36 -5.29 13.38 1.91
N THR A 37 -5.39 14.32 2.85
CA THR A 37 -5.51 14.02 4.28
C THR A 37 -6.87 13.42 4.60
N PRO A 38 -6.97 12.40 5.48
CA PRO A 38 -5.91 11.78 6.31
C PRO A 38 -5.24 10.55 5.68
N SER A 39 -5.43 10.29 4.38
CA SER A 39 -4.92 9.08 3.70
C SER A 39 -3.45 9.15 3.26
N THR A 40 -2.84 10.35 3.28
CA THR A 40 -1.50 10.62 2.75
C THR A 40 -0.41 9.70 3.33
N GLU A 41 -0.48 9.33 4.60
CA GLU A 41 0.54 8.46 5.21
C GLU A 41 0.60 7.06 4.56
N ILE A 42 -0.51 6.55 4.01
CA ILE A 42 -0.50 5.30 3.25
C ILE A 42 0.35 5.48 1.99
N ALA A 43 0.12 6.56 1.24
CA ALA A 43 0.89 6.86 0.04
C ALA A 43 2.39 7.03 0.37
N GLU A 44 2.74 7.78 1.42
CA GLU A 44 4.12 7.95 1.86
C GLU A 44 4.80 6.62 2.24
N ASN A 45 4.08 5.77 2.98
CA ASN A 45 4.58 4.47 3.38
C ASN A 45 4.77 3.55 2.17
N MET A 46 3.86 3.58 1.20
CA MET A 46 3.96 2.82 -0.05
C MET A 46 5.13 3.33 -0.91
N ALA A 47 5.32 4.65 -1.04
CA ALA A 47 6.47 5.24 -1.70
C ALA A 47 7.80 4.73 -1.11
N ARG A 48 7.88 4.59 0.21
CA ARG A 48 9.09 4.12 0.91
C ARG A 48 9.30 2.60 0.85
N LYS A 49 8.23 1.80 0.92
CA LYS A 49 8.31 0.34 1.11
C LYS A 49 8.11 -0.46 -0.17
N LEU A 50 7.22 -0.04 -1.05
CA LEU A 50 6.84 -0.78 -2.25
C LEU A 50 8.02 -0.99 -3.23
N PRO A 51 8.90 0.01 -3.50
CA PRO A 51 10.07 -0.18 -4.36
C PRO A 51 11.06 -1.22 -3.82
N LYS A 52 11.18 -1.35 -2.49
CA LYS A 52 12.10 -2.29 -1.83
C LYS A 52 11.71 -3.75 -2.05
N ILE A 53 10.44 -4.01 -2.40
CA ILE A 53 9.93 -5.34 -2.75
C ILE A 53 9.69 -5.50 -4.26
N GLY A 54 10.28 -4.62 -5.08
CA GLY A 54 10.17 -4.65 -6.54
C GLY A 54 8.84 -4.15 -7.11
N GLY A 55 7.97 -3.56 -6.28
CA GLY A 55 6.76 -2.91 -6.75
C GLY A 55 7.01 -1.48 -7.26
N LYS A 56 5.97 -0.84 -7.79
CA LYS A 56 6.02 0.50 -8.36
C LYS A 56 5.03 1.43 -7.67
N PHE A 57 5.52 2.62 -7.31
CA PHE A 57 4.73 3.71 -6.76
C PHE A 57 4.70 4.86 -7.78
N ILE A 58 3.54 5.46 -7.98
CA ILE A 58 3.39 6.69 -8.75
C ILE A 58 2.42 7.63 -8.02
N GLN A 59 2.82 8.90 -7.90
CA GLN A 59 1.89 9.95 -7.52
C GLN A 59 1.21 10.45 -8.79
N MET A 60 -0.12 10.45 -8.79
CA MET A 60 -0.91 10.92 -9.92
C MET A 60 -1.32 12.39 -9.70
N GLU A 61 -1.91 12.98 -10.74
CA GLU A 61 -2.39 14.36 -10.77
C GLU A 61 -3.72 14.56 -10.01
N ASP A 62 -4.56 13.52 -9.95
CA ASP A 62 -5.84 13.51 -9.23
C ASP A 62 -6.30 12.08 -8.88
N GLU A 63 -7.40 11.95 -8.16
CA GLU A 63 -7.99 10.66 -7.77
C GLU A 63 -8.54 9.85 -8.96
N ILE A 64 -8.97 10.50 -10.04
CA ILE A 64 -9.52 9.83 -11.22
C ILE A 64 -8.38 9.13 -11.98
N ALA A 65 -7.28 9.82 -12.21
CA ALA A 65 -6.06 9.30 -12.80
C ALA A 65 -5.43 8.21 -11.91
N SER A 66 -5.46 8.39 -10.59
CA SER A 66 -5.08 7.35 -9.61
C SER A 66 -5.85 6.05 -9.83
N MET A 67 -7.17 6.13 -9.92
CA MET A 67 -8.02 4.95 -10.14
C MET A 67 -7.80 4.35 -11.53
N ALA A 68 -7.70 5.18 -12.58
CA ALA A 68 -7.44 4.71 -13.94
C ALA A 68 -6.11 3.92 -14.03
N ALA A 69 -5.05 4.42 -13.41
CA ALA A 69 -3.75 3.74 -13.34
C ALA A 69 -3.84 2.42 -12.56
N VAL A 70 -4.56 2.39 -11.42
CA VAL A 70 -4.78 1.16 -10.63
C VAL A 70 -5.53 0.10 -11.42
N ILE A 71 -6.57 0.48 -12.16
CA ILE A 71 -7.34 -0.43 -13.03
C ILE A 71 -6.45 -0.98 -14.15
N GLY A 72 -5.69 -0.11 -14.82
CA GLY A 72 -4.75 -0.54 -15.87
C GLY A 72 -3.71 -1.53 -15.35
N ALA A 73 -3.13 -1.27 -14.17
CA ALA A 73 -2.20 -2.19 -13.52
C ALA A 73 -2.85 -3.52 -13.14
N SER A 74 -4.12 -3.51 -12.72
CA SER A 74 -4.88 -4.72 -12.41
C SER A 74 -5.09 -5.59 -13.65
N ILE A 75 -5.51 -4.97 -14.76
CA ILE A 75 -5.69 -5.65 -16.05
C ILE A 75 -4.35 -6.23 -16.56
N ALA A 76 -3.24 -5.53 -16.32
CA ALA A 76 -1.89 -6.00 -16.64
C ALA A 76 -1.38 -7.13 -15.71
N GLY A 77 -2.19 -7.60 -14.75
CA GLY A 77 -1.89 -8.75 -13.91
C GLY A 77 -1.20 -8.42 -12.57
N LEU A 78 -1.13 -7.15 -12.18
CA LEU A 78 -0.57 -6.74 -10.89
C LEU A 78 -1.66 -6.59 -9.83
N LYS A 79 -1.37 -7.02 -8.60
CA LYS A 79 -2.15 -6.55 -7.45
C LYS A 79 -1.86 -5.07 -7.23
N SER A 80 -2.87 -4.23 -7.45
CA SER A 80 -2.78 -2.77 -7.39
C SER A 80 -3.59 -2.21 -6.22
N LEU A 81 -3.20 -1.03 -5.74
CA LEU A 81 -3.82 -0.32 -4.63
C LEU A 81 -3.83 1.20 -4.92
N THR A 82 -4.87 1.89 -4.47
CA THR A 82 -4.86 3.34 -4.23
C THR A 82 -5.29 3.62 -2.79
N ALA A 83 -5.08 4.85 -2.30
CA ALA A 83 -5.60 5.34 -1.04
C ALA A 83 -6.08 6.78 -1.23
N THR A 84 -7.25 7.11 -0.67
CA THR A 84 -7.91 8.41 -0.81
C THR A 84 -8.81 8.69 0.39
N SER A 85 -9.49 9.83 0.41
CA SER A 85 -10.52 10.21 1.39
C SER A 85 -11.67 10.94 0.70
N GLY A 86 -12.63 11.43 1.49
CA GLY A 86 -13.53 12.46 0.96
C GLY A 86 -12.75 13.74 0.63
N PRO A 87 -13.11 14.47 -0.44
CA PRO A 87 -12.59 15.81 -0.67
C PRO A 87 -13.06 16.80 0.40
#